data_AF-A0A7W1QS25-F1
#
_entry.id   AF-A0A7W1QS25-F1
#
_cell.length_a   1.000
_cell.length_b   1.000
_cell.length_c   1.000
_cell.angle_alpha   90.00
_cell.angle_beta   90.00
_cell.angle_gamma   90.00
#
_symmetry.space_group_name_H-M   'P 1'
#
loop_
_entity.id
_entity.type
_entity.pdbx_description
1 polymer ?
#
loop_
_entity_poly.entity_id
_entity_poly.type
_entity_poly.pdbx_seq_one_letter_code
_entity_poly.pdbx_strand_id
1 'polypeptide(L)' 'MQQLNLKPTHKPVAEYYRALRQFKAINVSHETAVRDAFQDLLKSCCTQFGWTLVPEWPLRRAARHALRVDGALVDEYRLT' A
#
# COMPACT_ATOMS: atom_id res chain seq x y z
N MET A 1 -12.66 9.18 -14.57
CA MET A 1 -11.90 8.59 -13.45
C MET A 1 -12.52 7.24 -13.14
N GLN A 2 -11.74 6.16 -13.10
CA GLN A 2 -12.26 4.87 -12.63
C GLN A 2 -12.48 4.95 -11.12
N GLN A 3 -13.56 4.34 -10.61
CA GLN A 3 -13.85 4.30 -9.18
C GLN A 3 -13.28 3.01 -8.58
N LEU A 4 -12.66 3.11 -7.40
CA LEU A 4 -12.16 1.95 -6.67
C LEU A 4 -13.32 1.02 -6.32
N ASN A 5 -13.26 -0.23 -6.78
CA ASN A 5 -14.23 -1.25 -6.41
C ASN A 5 -13.69 -2.09 -5.24
N LEU A 6 -13.91 -1.60 -4.03
CA LEU A 6 -13.50 -2.26 -2.79
C LEU A 6 -14.68 -2.40 -1.83
N LYS A 7 -15.16 -3.62 -1.63
CA LYS A 7 -16.21 -3.93 -0.65
C LYS A 7 -15.60 -4.72 0.53
N PRO A 8 -16.17 -4.62 1.74
CA PRO A 8 -15.71 -5.41 2.89
C PRO A 8 -15.71 -6.92 2.65
N THR A 9 -16.56 -7.40 1.73
CA THR A 9 -16.68 -8.81 1.34
C THR A 9 -15.60 -9.26 0.34
N HIS A 10 -14.81 -8.34 -0.22
CA HIS A 10 -13.76 -8.69 -1.17
C HIS A 10 -12.62 -9.41 -0.45
N LYS A 11 -12.08 -10.44 -1.10
CA LYS A 11 -10.91 -11.22 -0.65
C LYS A 11 -9.77 -10.34 -0.10
N PRO A 12 -9.28 -9.28 -0.79
CA PRO A 12 -8.19 -8.45 -0.26
C PRO A 12 -8.48 -7.80 1.10
N VAL A 13 -9.73 -7.42 1.38
CA VAL A 13 -10.11 -6.85 2.68
C VAL A 13 -10.15 -7.93 3.77
N ALA A 14 -10.70 -9.10 3.45
CA ALA A 14 -10.73 -10.22 4.38
C ALA A 14 -9.31 -10.70 4.75
N GLU A 15 -8.42 -10.75 3.76
CA GLU A 15 -7.00 -11.08 3.92
C GLU A 15 -6.27 -10.09 4.81
N TYR A 16 -6.49 -8.78 4.60
CA TYR A 16 -5.94 -7.73 5.44
C TYR A 16 -6.30 -7.92 6.92
N TYR A 17 -7.59 -8.08 7.24
CA TYR A 17 -8.01 -8.30 8.62
C TYR A 17 -7.55 -9.65 9.18
N ARG A 18 -7.36 -10.67 8.34
CA ARG A 18 -6.78 -11.94 8.75
C ARG A 18 -5.33 -11.77 9.18
N ALA A 19 -4.52 -11.05 8.41
CA ALA A 19 -3.14 -10.73 8.75
C ALA A 19 -3.05 -9.95 10.07
N LEU A 20 -3.90 -8.92 10.27
CA LEU A 20 -3.94 -8.17 11.53
C LEU A 20 -4.25 -9.06 12.75
N ARG A 21 -5.19 -10.01 12.61
CA ARG A 21 -5.51 -10.97 13.68
C ARG A 21 -4.36 -11.92 13.96
N GLN A 22 -3.66 -12.39 12.91
CA GLN A 22 -2.48 -13.24 13.07
C GLN A 22 -1.37 -12.52 13.82
N PHE A 23 -1.04 -11.29 13.44
CA PHE A 23 -0.03 -10.48 14.13
C PHE A 23 -0.37 -10.26 15.60
N LYS A 24 -1.64 -9.94 15.89
CA LYS A 24 -2.13 -9.82 17.27
C LYS A 24 -1.97 -11.13 18.06
N ALA A 25 -2.25 -12.28 17.44
CA ALA A 25 -2.16 -13.58 18.10
C ALA A 25 -0.73 -13.98 18.50
N ILE A 26 0.27 -13.56 17.71
CA ILE A 26 1.69 -13.80 18.00
C ILE A 26 2.36 -12.61 18.73
N ASN A 27 1.56 -11.67 19.25
CA ASN A 27 1.99 -10.45 19.93
C ASN A 27 2.98 -9.60 19.10
N VAL A 28 2.93 -9.72 17.78
CA VAL A 28 3.67 -8.89 16.83
C VAL A 28 2.84 -7.63 16.62
N SER A 29 3.19 -6.58 17.35
CA SER A 29 2.63 -5.24 17.22
C SER A 29 3.59 -4.26 16.54
N HIS A 30 4.68 -4.77 15.96
CA HIS A 30 5.65 -3.95 15.24
C HIS A 30 4.98 -3.26 14.04
N GLU A 31 5.14 -1.93 13.96
CA GLU A 31 4.59 -1.07 12.90
C GLU A 31 4.89 -1.61 11.49
N THR A 32 6.04 -2.28 11.32
CA THR A 32 6.46 -2.96 10.09
C THR A 32 5.47 -4.02 9.61
N ALA A 33 4.95 -4.88 10.50
CA ALA A 33 4.05 -5.97 10.10
C ALA A 33 2.70 -5.43 9.62
N VAL A 34 2.18 -4.41 10.32
CA VAL A 34 0.93 -3.74 9.95
C VAL A 34 1.10 -3.00 8.62
N ARG A 35 2.24 -2.34 8.43
CA ARG A 35 2.61 -1.68 7.17
C ARG A 35 2.60 -2.68 6.01
N ASP A 36 3.21 -3.85 6.18
CA ASP A 36 3.30 -4.85 5.12
C ASP A 36 1.92 -5.39 4.73
N ALA A 37 1.05 -5.72 5.70
CA ALA A 37 -0.32 -6.13 5.42
C ALA A 37 -1.14 -5.05 4.71
N PHE A 38 -0.93 -3.78 5.07
CA PHE A 38 -1.59 -2.66 4.39
C PHE A 38 -1.07 -2.45 2.97
N GLN A 39 0.24 -2.62 2.74
CA GLN A 39 0.83 -2.56 1.41
C GLN A 39 0.24 -3.63 0.48
N ASP A 40 -0.01 -4.85 0.98
CA ASP A 40 -0.61 -5.92 0.17
C ASP A 40 -2.08 -5.63 -0.21
N LEU A 41 -2.83 -4.99 0.69
CA LEU A 41 -4.15 -4.46 0.36
C LEU A 41 -4.06 -3.39 -0.74
N LEU A 42 -3.13 -2.43 -0.60
CA LEU A 42 -2.93 -1.39 -1.60
C LEU A 42 -2.53 -1.96 -2.97
N LYS A 43 -1.62 -2.92 -3.03
CA LYS A 43 -1.24 -3.60 -4.28
C LYS A 43 -2.46 -4.18 -5.00
N SER A 44 -3.35 -4.85 -4.24
CA SER A 44 -4.60 -5.42 -4.78
C SER A 44 -5.57 -4.36 -5.32
N CYS A 45 -5.55 -3.15 -4.76
CA CYS A 45 -6.32 -2.02 -5.28
C CYS A 45 -5.67 -1.43 -6.54
N CYS A 46 -4.33 -1.34 -6.58
CA CYS A 46 -3.60 -0.74 -7.69
C CYS A 46 -3.77 -1.50 -9.01
N THR A 47 -3.92 -2.82 -8.96
CA THR A 47 -4.18 -3.63 -10.16
C THR A 47 -5.49 -3.26 -10.87
N GLN A 48 -6.46 -2.65 -10.17
CA GLN A 48 -7.71 -2.17 -10.80
C GLN A 48 -7.47 -0.96 -11.73
N PHE A 49 -6.35 -0.26 -11.56
CA PHE A 49 -6.01 0.98 -12.25
C PHE A 49 -4.77 0.86 -13.14
N GLY A 50 -4.15 -0.32 -13.22
CA GLY A 50 -2.85 -0.48 -13.88
C GLY A 50 -1.71 0.24 -13.16
N TRP A 51 -1.83 0.44 -11.84
CA TRP A 51 -0.81 1.09 -11.03
C TRP A 51 0.06 0.06 -10.31
N THR A 52 1.28 0.46 -9.99
CA THR A 52 2.22 -0.31 -9.18
C THR A 52 2.50 0.45 -7.88
N LEU A 53 2.42 -0.25 -6.74
CA LEU A 53 2.85 0.30 -5.46
C LEU A 53 4.37 0.13 -5.34
N VAL A 54 5.10 1.23 -5.18
CA VAL A 54 6.54 1.23 -4.89
C VAL A 54 6.76 1.71 -3.45
N PRO A 55 7.26 0.87 -2.54
CA PRO A 55 7.58 1.29 -1.17
C PRO A 55 8.80 2.23 -1.16
N GLU A 56 8.88 3.08 -0.13
CA GLU A 56 10.05 3.94 0.13
C GLU A 56 10.44 4.87 -1.05
N TRP A 57 9.43 5.47 -1.71
CA TRP A 57 9.66 6.28 -2.90
C TRP A 57 10.32 7.64 -2.57
N PRO A 58 11.42 8.00 -3.27
CA PRO A 58 12.05 9.30 -3.09
C PRO A 58 11.31 10.40 -3.88
N LEU A 59 10.80 11.40 -3.16
CA LEU A 59 10.26 12.64 -3.72
C LEU A 59 11.37 13.71 -3.78
N ARG A 60 11.81 14.00 -5.00
CA ARG A 60 12.73 15.11 -5.26
C ARG A 60 11.99 16.42 -5.12
N ARG A 61 12.58 17.37 -4.38
CA ARG A 61 12.03 18.72 -4.19
C ARG A 61 13.06 19.73 -4.66
N ALA A 62 12.64 20.69 -5.47
CA ALA A 62 13.53 21.77 -5.91
C ALA A 62 14.06 22.53 -4.68
N ALA A 63 15.39 22.68 -4.61
CA ALA A 63 16.10 23.38 -3.54
C ALA A 63 15.90 22.85 -2.10
N ARG A 64 15.48 21.58 -1.91
CA ARG A 64 15.33 20.96 -0.57
C ARG A 64 15.81 19.50 -0.57
N HIS A 65 16.12 18.98 0.62
CA HIS A 65 16.42 17.55 0.79
C HIS A 65 15.26 16.68 0.29
N ALA A 66 15.63 15.60 -0.40
CA ALA A 66 14.68 14.60 -0.89
C ALA A 66 13.87 14.02 0.27
N LEU A 67 12.55 13.96 0.10
CA LEU A 67 11.65 13.30 1.05
C LEU A 67 11.57 11.83 0.65
N ARG A 68 11.47 10.91 1.62
CA ARG A 68 11.11 9.52 1.36
C ARG A 68 9.70 9.29 1.91
N VAL A 69 8.80 8.79 1.06
CA VAL A 69 7.44 8.39 1.49
C VAL A 69 7.36 6.89 1.66
N ASP A 70 6.47 6.43 2.52
CA ASP A 70 6.31 4.99 2.81
C ASP A 70 5.87 4.18 1.59
N GLY A 71 5.17 4.82 0.64
CA GLY A 71 4.88 4.23 -0.67
C GLY A 71 4.34 5.25 -1.66
N ALA A 72 4.57 4.99 -2.95
CA ALA A 72 4.01 5.74 -4.06
C ALA A 72 3.25 4.80 -5.00
N LEU A 73 2.13 5.28 -5.54
CA LEU A 73 1.40 4.60 -6.61
C LEU A 73 1.88 5.20 -7.93
N VAL A 74 2.46 4.37 -8.80
CA VAL A 74 2.99 4.79 -10.10
C VAL A 74 2.24 4.10 -11.23
N ASP A 75 1.93 4.85 -12.28
CA ASP A 75 1.39 4.31 -13.52
C ASP A 75 2.52 3.82 -14.45
N GLU A 76 2.14 3.19 -15.56
CA GLU A 76 3.08 2.68 -16.58
C GLU A 76 3.97 3.78 -17.19
N TYR A 77 3.54 5.04 -17.15
CA TYR A 77 4.24 6.15 -17.77
C TYR A 77 5.21 6.87 -16.80
N ARG A 78 5.24 6.49 -15.51
CA ARG A 78 5.98 7.20 -14.46
C ARG A 78 5.75 8.70 -14.51
N LEU A 79 4.51 9.13 -14.81
CA LEU A 79 4.15 10.54 -14.85
C LEU A 79 3.93 11.06 -13.42
N THR A 80 5.04 11.18 -12.68
CA THR A 80 5.12 11.92 -11.41
C THR A 80 6.28 12.90 -11.47
#